data_AF-A0AAV1DLC9-F1
#
_entry.id   AF-A0AAV1DLC9-F1
#
_cell.length_a   1.000
_cell.length_b   1.000
_cell.length_c   1.000
_cell.angle_alpha   90.00
_cell.angle_beta   90.00
_cell.angle_gamma   90.00
#
_symmetry.space_group_name_H-M   'P 1'
#
loop_
_entity.id
_entity.type
_entity.pdbx_description
1 polymer ?
#
loop_
_entity_poly.entity_id
_entity_poly.type
_entity_poly.pdbx_seq_one_letter_code
_entity_poly.pdbx_strand_id
1 'polypeptide(L)'
;MLEITSLSSETCLGVDFAAIYRSSSLYETNKELAKRLSSPPIGAKPLEFHTQFAQNGWGQFKACLWKQYWSYWRSPSYNLMRFAFLIISSLCFGALYWNQGTNL
;
A
#
# COMPACT_ATOMS: atom_id res chain seq x y z
N MET A 1 -6.78 19.36 -3.86
CA MET A 1 -7.65 19.25 -5.05
C MET A 1 -9.04 18.70 -4.69
N LEU A 2 -9.15 17.71 -3.79
CA LEU A 2 -10.45 17.15 -3.36
C LEU A 2 -11.33 18.13 -2.55
N GLU A 3 -10.75 19.14 -1.91
CA GLU A 3 -11.53 20.12 -1.12
C GLU A 3 -12.43 21.01 -1.99
N ILE A 4 -12.01 21.31 -3.23
CA ILE A 4 -12.71 22.26 -4.12
C ILE A 4 -13.95 21.61 -4.77
N THR A 5 -13.93 20.29 -4.99
CA THR A 5 -15.05 19.52 -5.54
C THR A 5 -15.81 18.74 -4.46
N SER A 6 -15.79 19.24 -3.22
CA SER A 6 -16.49 18.62 -2.09
C SER A 6 -17.95 19.06 -2.05
N LEU A 7 -18.80 18.26 -1.41
CA LEU A 7 -20.23 18.56 -1.22
C LEU A 7 -20.46 19.89 -0.48
N SER A 8 -19.58 20.22 0.48
CA SER A 8 -19.61 21.51 1.18
C SER A 8 -19.33 22.68 0.24
N SER A 9 -18.40 22.51 -0.71
CA SER A 9 -18.09 23.53 -1.71
C SER A 9 -19.22 23.71 -2.72
N GLU A 10 -19.85 22.61 -3.17
CA GLU A 10 -21.06 22.63 -4.01
C GLU A 10 -22.22 23.37 -3.34
N THR A 11 -22.46 23.10 -2.06
CA THR A 11 -23.53 23.75 -1.28
C THR A 11 -23.26 25.24 -1.11
N CYS A 12 -22.02 25.63 -0.82
CA CYS A 12 -21.61 27.04 -0.69
C CYS A 12 -21.76 27.80 -2.02
N LEU A 13 -21.40 27.17 -3.13
CA LEU A 13 -21.46 27.76 -4.47
C LEU A 13 -22.84 27.65 -5.12
N GLY A 14 -23.76 26.86 -4.55
CA GLY A 14 -25.10 26.62 -5.10
C GLY A 14 -25.08 25.88 -6.45
N VAL A 15 -24.05 25.07 -6.70
CA VAL A 15 -23.86 24.35 -7.96
C VAL A 15 -23.80 22.85 -7.73
N ASP A 16 -24.29 22.08 -8.69
CA ASP A 16 -24.08 20.63 -8.78
C ASP A 16 -23.07 20.38 -9.91
N PHE A 17 -21.83 20.05 -9.54
CA PHE A 17 -20.79 19.83 -10.53
C PHE A 17 -21.07 18.59 -11.40
N ALA A 18 -21.79 17.59 -10.88
CA ALA A 18 -22.17 16.41 -11.65
C ALA A 18 -23.23 16.75 -12.71
N ALA A 19 -24.21 17.60 -12.36
CA ALA A 19 -25.20 18.11 -13.32
C ALA A 19 -24.53 18.97 -14.40
N ILE A 20 -23.64 19.89 -14.00
CA ILE A 20 -22.88 20.73 -14.93
C ILE A 20 -22.07 19.84 -15.88
N TYR A 21 -21.33 18.85 -15.36
CA TYR A 21 -20.58 17.93 -16.19
C TYR A 21 -21.46 17.19 -17.18
N ARG A 22 -22.59 16.61 -16.75
CA ARG A 22 -23.53 15.90 -17.63
C ARG A 22 -24.11 16.76 -18.76
N SER A 23 -24.26 18.06 -18.52
CA SER A 23 -24.75 19.02 -19.54
C SER A 23 -23.66 19.54 -20.47
N SER A 24 -22.39 19.25 -20.20
CA SER A 24 -21.25 19.79 -20.94
C SER A 24 -20.93 19.00 -22.21
N SER A 25 -20.33 19.67 -23.20
CA SER A 25 -19.77 19.02 -24.40
C SER A 25 -18.65 18.02 -24.06
N LEU A 26 -17.97 18.21 -22.93
CA LEU A 26 -16.94 17.30 -22.44
C LEU A 26 -17.52 15.93 -22.06
N TYR A 27 -18.74 15.90 -21.48
CA TYR A 27 -19.41 14.64 -21.15
C TYR A 27 -19.70 13.81 -22.41
N GLU A 28 -20.27 14.43 -23.45
CA GLU A 28 -20.55 13.73 -24.71
C GLU A 28 -19.25 13.27 -25.39
N THR A 29 -18.22 14.12 -25.42
CA THR A 29 -16.90 13.76 -25.97
C THR A 29 -16.29 12.56 -25.23
N ASN A 30 -16.30 12.57 -23.90
CA ASN A 30 -15.76 11.45 -23.10
C ASN A 30 -16.58 10.18 -23.26
N LYS A 31 -17.90 10.29 -23.39
CA LYS A 31 -18.80 9.15 -23.63
C LYS A 31 -18.56 8.52 -25.00
N GLU A 32 -18.38 9.32 -26.04
CA GLU A 32 -17.98 8.82 -27.36
C GLU A 32 -16.60 8.17 -27.33
N LEU A 33 -15.63 8.81 -26.67
CA LEU A 33 -14.28 8.27 -26.51
C LEU A 33 -14.32 6.92 -25.79
N ALA A 34 -15.09 6.79 -24.70
CA ALA A 34 -15.26 5.54 -23.98
C ALA A 34 -15.85 4.44 -24.86
N LYS A 35 -16.88 4.74 -25.68
CA LYS A 35 -17.46 3.78 -26.64
C LYS A 35 -16.45 3.33 -27.71
N ARG A 36 -15.61 4.26 -28.19
CA ARG A 36 -14.57 3.95 -29.17
C ARG A 36 -13.48 3.05 -28.56
N LEU A 37 -13.04 3.36 -27.35
CA LEU A 37 -11.97 2.62 -26.66
C LEU A 37 -12.44 1.28 -26.06
N SER A 38 -13.73 1.13 -25.76
CA SER A 38 -14.29 -0.14 -25.27
C SER A 38 -14.33 -1.23 -26.34
N SER A 39 -14.30 -0.82 -27.62
CA SER A 39 -14.31 -1.76 -28.75
C SER A 39 -12.86 -2.09 -29.12
N PRO A 40 -12.44 -3.37 -29.03
CA PRO A 40 -11.10 -3.75 -29.47
C PRO A 40 -10.96 -3.58 -31.00
N PRO A 41 -9.77 -3.23 -31.51
CA PRO A 41 -9.55 -3.12 -32.95
C PRO A 41 -9.74 -4.46 -33.67
N ILE A 42 -10.09 -4.40 -34.96
CA ILE A 42 -10.28 -5.59 -35.79
C ILE A 42 -8.95 -6.38 -35.84
N GLY A 43 -8.99 -7.65 -35.43
CA GLY A 43 -7.81 -8.51 -35.34
C GLY A 43 -7.05 -8.44 -34.01
N ALA A 44 -7.53 -7.67 -33.03
CA ALA A 44 -7.00 -7.71 -31.67
C ALA A 44 -7.21 -9.09 -31.05
N LYS A 45 -6.16 -9.63 -30.44
CA LYS A 45 -6.26 -10.84 -29.62
C LYS A 45 -6.95 -10.50 -28.29
N PRO A 46 -7.78 -11.39 -27.74
CA PRO A 46 -8.30 -11.21 -26.39
C PRO A 46 -7.15 -11.08 -25.39
N LEU A 47 -7.34 -10.30 -24.32
CA LEU A 47 -6.37 -10.29 -23.22
C LEU A 47 -6.38 -11.66 -22.56
N GLU A 48 -5.25 -12.35 -22.63
CA GLU A 48 -5.04 -13.63 -21.96
C GLU A 48 -4.11 -13.42 -20.77
N PHE A 49 -4.61 -13.74 -19.58
CA PHE A 49 -3.81 -13.77 -18.35
C PHE A 49 -3.57 -15.22 -17.98
N HIS A 50 -2.33 -15.69 -18.13
CA HIS A 50 -1.96 -17.06 -17.77
C HIS A 50 -2.00 -17.31 -16.26
N THR A 51 -1.91 -16.25 -15.45
CA THR A 51 -1.95 -16.31 -13.99
C THR A 51 -2.82 -15.18 -13.46
N GLN A 52 -3.51 -15.43 -12.35
CA GLN A 52 -4.31 -14.41 -11.65
C GLN A 52 -3.44 -13.25 -11.14
N PHE A 53 -2.17 -13.52 -10.80
CA PHE A 53 -1.23 -12.54 -10.26
C PHE A 53 0.03 -12.47 -11.11
N ALA A 54 0.68 -11.30 -11.12
CA ALA A 54 1.93 -11.06 -11.87
C ALA A 54 3.13 -11.89 -11.38
N GLN A 55 3.10 -12.36 -10.12
CA GLN A 55 4.10 -13.24 -9.52
C GLN A 55 3.41 -14.30 -8.68
N ASN A 56 4.02 -15.47 -8.56
CA ASN A 56 3.54 -16.53 -7.67
C ASN A 56 3.67 -16.13 -6.19
N GLY A 57 3.04 -16.90 -5.30
CA GLY A 57 3.03 -16.60 -3.87
C GLY A 57 4.42 -16.48 -3.26
N TRP A 58 5.40 -17.27 -3.75
CA TRP A 58 6.77 -17.21 -3.24
C TRP A 58 7.51 -15.94 -3.65
N GLY A 59 7.31 -15.47 -4.89
CA GLY A 59 7.84 -14.20 -5.37
C GLY A 59 7.29 -13.02 -4.57
N GLN A 60 5.97 -13.02 -4.32
CA GLN A 60 5.33 -12.00 -3.48
C GLN A 60 5.85 -12.05 -2.04
N PHE A 61 5.96 -13.24 -1.45
CA PHE A 61 6.48 -13.42 -0.10
C PHE A 61 7.91 -12.88 0.05
N LYS A 62 8.81 -13.20 -0.89
CA LYS A 62 10.17 -12.66 -0.91
C LYS A 62 10.17 -11.14 -1.03
N ALA A 63 9.33 -10.57 -1.89
CA ALA A 63 9.21 -9.12 -2.03
C ALA A 63 8.72 -8.45 -0.73
N CYS A 64 7.76 -9.06 -0.04
CA CYS A 64 7.28 -8.61 1.27
C CYS A 64 8.39 -8.67 2.32
N LEU A 65 9.14 -9.78 2.40
CA LEU A 65 10.27 -9.91 3.32
C LEU A 65 11.35 -8.88 3.04
N TRP A 66 11.69 -8.65 1.77
CA TRP A 66 12.65 -7.63 1.36
C TRP A 66 12.20 -6.22 1.80
N LYS A 67 10.94 -5.87 1.50
CA LYS A 67 10.35 -4.60 1.92
C LYS A 67 10.40 -4.44 3.44
N GLN A 68 10.03 -5.50 4.19
CA GLN A 68 10.06 -5.48 5.64
C GLN A 68 11.47 -5.32 6.18
N TYR A 69 12.45 -6.04 5.61
CA TYR A 69 13.86 -5.93 5.97
C TYR A 69 14.37 -4.49 5.82
N TRP A 70 14.15 -3.86 4.65
CA TRP A 70 14.56 -2.48 4.44
C TRP A 70 13.82 -1.49 5.33
N SER A 71 12.52 -1.67 5.53
CA SER A 71 11.73 -0.84 6.44
C SER A 71 12.24 -0.96 7.88
N TYR A 72 12.64 -2.16 8.30
CA TYR A 72 13.19 -2.44 9.62
C TYR A 72 14.48 -1.66 9.82
N TRP A 73 15.42 -1.72 8.87
CA TRP A 73 16.70 -1.00 8.96
C TRP A 73 16.58 0.52 8.79
N ARG A 74 15.49 1.01 8.18
CA ARG A 74 15.22 2.45 8.07
C ARG A 74 14.74 3.08 9.39
N SER A 75 14.37 2.27 10.40
CA SER A 75 14.09 2.71 11.77
C SER A 75 15.13 2.14 12.76
N PRO A 76 16.39 2.63 12.71
CA PRO A 76 17.48 2.07 13.51
C PRO A 76 17.28 2.23 15.02
N SER A 77 16.56 3.26 15.47
CA SER A 77 16.29 3.51 16.89
C SER A 77 15.47 2.40 17.56
N TYR A 78 14.45 1.88 16.87
CA TYR A 78 13.62 0.79 17.36
C TYR A 78 14.42 -0.51 17.54
N ASN A 79 15.29 -0.80 16.58
CA ASN A 79 16.11 -2.02 16.61
C ASN A 79 17.20 -1.95 17.69
N LEU A 80 17.83 -0.78 17.83
CA LEU A 80 18.86 -0.57 18.84
C LEU A 80 18.29 -0.74 20.25
N MET A 81 17.09 -0.19 20.51
CA MET A 81 16.40 -0.37 21.79
C MET A 81 16.10 -1.85 22.07
N ARG A 82 15.63 -2.61 21.07
CA ARG A 82 15.43 -4.06 21.21
C ARG A 82 16.71 -4.81 21.58
N PHE A 83 17.82 -4.52 20.89
CA PHE A 83 19.11 -5.16 21.19
C PHE A 83 19.63 -4.76 22.58
N ALA A 84 19.54 -3.48 22.94
CA ALA A 84 19.94 -3.00 24.26
C ALA A 84 19.12 -3.68 25.37
N PHE A 85 17.80 -3.75 25.23
CA PHE A 85 16.93 -4.44 26.18
C PHE A 85 17.30 -5.91 26.34
N LEU A 86 17.55 -6.62 25.24
CA LEU A 86 17.95 -8.02 25.25
C LEU A 86 19.28 -8.21 26.01
N ILE A 87 20.29 -7.39 25.68
CA ILE A 87 21.62 -7.46 26.30
C ILE A 87 21.52 -7.16 27.80
N ILE A 88 20.90 -6.04 28.18
CA ILE A 88 20.76 -5.64 29.58
C ILE A 88 20.01 -6.72 30.38
N SER A 89 18.88 -7.19 29.87
CA SER A 89 18.11 -8.24 30.54
C SER A 89 18.92 -9.52 30.71
N SER A 90 19.65 -9.95 29.67
CA SER A 90 20.51 -11.14 29.74
C SER A 90 21.63 -11.01 30.77
N LEU A 91 22.24 -9.82 30.89
CA LEU A 91 23.27 -9.54 31.88
C LEU A 91 22.69 -9.51 33.29
N CYS A 92 21.52 -8.89 33.49
CA CYS A 92 20.83 -8.87 34.78
C CYS A 92 20.52 -10.29 35.25
N PHE A 93 19.90 -11.11 34.40
CA PHE A 93 19.59 -12.50 34.76
C PHE A 93 20.86 -13.35 34.94
N GLY A 94 21.86 -13.19 34.07
CA GLY A 94 23.15 -13.88 34.21
C GLY A 94 23.87 -13.53 35.51
N ALA A 95 23.79 -12.28 35.95
CA ALA A 95 24.34 -11.83 37.23
C ALA A 95 23.53 -12.33 38.43
N LEU A 96 22.20 -12.26 38.38
CA LEU A 96 21.31 -12.71 39.47
C LEU A 96 21.44 -14.21 39.74
N TYR A 97 21.54 -15.00 38.68
CA TYR A 97 21.70 -16.45 38.77
C TYR A 97 23.16 -16.89 38.67
N TRP A 98 24.11 -15.97 38.83
CA TRP A 98 25.52 -16.29 38.75
C TRP A 98 25.88 -17.36 39.77
N ASN A 99 26.45 -18.45 39.27
CA ASN A 99 26.95 -19.58 40.07
C ASN A 99 25.90 -20.32 40.91
N GLN A 100 24.59 -20.08 40.71
CA GLN A 100 23.53 -20.74 41.49
C GLN A 100 23.30 -22.22 41.11
N GLY A 101 23.92 -22.72 40.04
CA GLY A 101 23.82 -24.13 39.61
C GLY A 101 24.96 -25.04 40.08
N THR A 102 25.85 -24.56 40.95
CA THR A 102 27.05 -25.34 41.38
C THR A 102 26.80 -26.33 42.52
N ASN A 103 25.59 -26.37 43.09
CA ASN A 103 25.18 -27.34 44.12
C ASN A 103 24.02 -28.23 43.62
N LEU A 104 24.04 -28.62 42.34
CA LEU A 104 23.16 -29.66 41.77
C LEU A 104 23.91 -30.98 41.68
#